data_AF-A0A1Y6IT10-F1
#
_entry.id   AF-A0A1Y6IT10-F1
#
_cell.length_a   1.000
_cell.length_b   1.000
_cell.length_c   1.000
_cell.angle_alpha   90.00
_cell.angle_beta   90.00
_cell.angle_gamma   90.00
#
_symmetry.space_group_name_H-M   'P 1'
#
loop_
_entity.id
_entity.type
_entity.pdbx_description
1 polymer ?
#
loop_
_entity_poly.entity_id
_entity_poly.type
_entity_poly.pdbx_seq_one_letter_code
_entity_poly.pdbx_strand_id
1 'polypeptide(L)'
;MNSAVDLVKADFSGTYEQDHGVLKGELNLGGIVEVDGNTNLSEVIHFSEGGYVEAIQYVPQTSVFPNQIQVLGQAPSRINGHIDMVFKDSEGSTYSLSIYATNPEQHTLDIFGHPVTIVEISWERA
;
A
#
# COMPACT_ATOMS: atom_id res chain seq x y z
N MET A 1 -19.80 12.40 14.95
CA MET A 1 -19.84 10.92 14.93
C MET A 1 -19.04 10.50 13.70
N ASN A 2 -17.76 10.19 13.86
CA ASN A 2 -16.98 9.59 12.78
C ASN A 2 -17.31 8.10 12.81
N SER A 3 -18.25 7.68 11.97
CA SER A 3 -18.43 6.26 11.70
C SER A 3 -17.10 5.75 11.15
N ALA A 4 -16.48 4.79 11.81
CA ALA A 4 -15.45 3.99 11.18
C ALA A 4 -16.10 3.41 9.93
N VAL A 5 -15.63 3.84 8.76
CA VAL A 5 -16.03 3.20 7.50
C VAL A 5 -15.44 1.81 7.57
N ASP A 6 -16.28 0.79 7.66
CA ASP A 6 -15.84 -0.59 7.53
C ASP A 6 -15.24 -0.74 6.13
N LEU A 7 -13.91 -0.82 6.06
CA LEU A 7 -13.21 -0.97 4.79
C LEU A 7 -13.55 -2.34 4.19
N VAL A 8 -13.75 -2.36 2.88
CA VAL A 8 -13.99 -3.60 2.15
C VAL A 8 -12.66 -4.32 1.95
N LYS A 9 -12.55 -5.56 2.43
CA LYS A 9 -11.36 -6.39 2.21
C LYS A 9 -11.22 -6.74 0.73
N ALA A 10 -10.04 -6.50 0.19
CA ALA A 10 -9.66 -6.87 -1.17
C ALA A 10 -8.61 -7.98 -1.08
N ASP A 11 -8.95 -9.17 -1.58
CA ASP A 11 -8.05 -10.32 -1.58
C ASP A 11 -6.98 -10.15 -2.66
N PHE A 12 -5.72 -10.12 -2.23
CA PHE A 12 -4.55 -10.04 -3.07
C PHE A 12 -3.73 -11.31 -2.91
N SER A 13 -3.21 -11.81 -4.04
CA SER A 13 -2.30 -12.96 -4.07
C SER A 13 -1.17 -12.71 -5.06
N GLY A 14 -0.06 -13.42 -4.89
CA GLY A 14 1.08 -13.24 -5.78
C GLY A 14 2.35 -13.88 -5.26
N THR A 15 3.47 -13.41 -5.77
CA THR A 15 4.81 -13.88 -5.39
C THR A 15 5.49 -12.80 -4.59
N TYR A 16 5.97 -13.15 -3.41
CA TYR A 16 6.70 -12.26 -2.53
C TYR A 16 7.80 -13.03 -1.82
N GLU A 17 8.92 -12.36 -1.66
CA GLU A 17 10.03 -12.78 -0.82
C GLU A 17 10.43 -11.59 0.06
N GLN A 18 11.43 -11.80 0.92
CA GLN A 18 12.05 -10.66 1.59
C GLN A 18 12.53 -9.64 0.54
N ASP A 19 12.35 -8.36 0.84
CA ASP A 19 12.81 -7.21 0.05
C ASP A 19 12.10 -6.95 -1.29
N HIS A 20 11.28 -7.86 -1.83
CA HIS A 20 10.58 -7.63 -3.10
C HIS A 20 9.35 -8.51 -3.29
N GLY A 21 8.39 -8.05 -4.09
CA GLY A 21 7.21 -8.83 -4.41
C GLY A 21 6.25 -8.15 -5.36
N VAL A 22 5.30 -8.94 -5.85
CA VAL A 22 4.21 -8.51 -6.72
C VAL A 22 2.94 -9.23 -6.26
N LEU A 23 1.95 -8.44 -5.88
CA LEU A 23 0.61 -8.89 -5.52
C LEU A 23 -0.39 -8.39 -6.56
N LYS A 24 -1.38 -9.23 -6.87
CA LYS A 24 -2.49 -8.92 -7.79
C LYS A 24 -3.82 -9.16 -7.08
N GLY A 25 -4.78 -8.29 -7.36
CA GLY A 25 -6.10 -8.31 -6.74
C GLY A 25 -6.97 -7.18 -7.29
N GLU A 26 -8.02 -6.81 -6.57
CA GLU A 26 -8.90 -5.69 -6.95
C GLU A 26 -9.20 -4.80 -5.74
N LEU A 27 -8.36 -3.80 -5.52
CA LEU A 27 -8.56 -2.81 -4.47
C LEU A 27 -9.39 -1.63 -5.02
N ASN A 28 -10.65 -1.61 -4.63
CA ASN A 28 -11.58 -0.52 -4.93
C ASN A 28 -11.49 0.60 -3.89
N LEU A 29 -11.98 1.80 -4.23
CA LEU A 29 -12.07 2.91 -3.30
C LEU A 29 -12.93 2.53 -2.07
N GLY A 30 -12.42 2.82 -0.87
CA GLY A 30 -12.98 2.35 0.40
C GLY A 30 -12.52 0.96 0.81
N GLY A 31 -11.52 0.39 0.13
CA GLY A 31 -10.99 -0.95 0.40
C GLY A 31 -9.70 -0.99 1.23
N ILE A 32 -9.40 -2.17 1.77
CA ILE A 32 -8.14 -2.53 2.45
C ILE A 32 -7.58 -3.81 1.83
N VAL A 33 -6.26 -3.87 1.66
CA VAL A 33 -5.58 -5.06 1.13
C VAL A 33 -5.59 -6.16 2.18
N GLU A 34 -5.94 -7.36 1.75
CA GLU A 34 -5.84 -8.60 2.50
C GLU A 34 -5.00 -9.59 1.69
N VAL A 35 -4.07 -10.29 2.36
CA VAL A 35 -3.30 -11.38 1.76
C VAL A 35 -3.40 -12.58 2.68
N ASP A 36 -3.73 -13.75 2.15
CA ASP A 36 -3.92 -14.99 2.91
C ASP A 36 -4.89 -14.83 4.12
N GLY A 37 -5.92 -13.99 3.95
CA GLY A 37 -6.92 -13.72 4.98
C GLY A 37 -6.47 -12.77 6.10
N ASN A 38 -5.34 -12.08 5.93
CA ASN A 38 -4.82 -11.12 6.90
C ASN A 38 -4.62 -9.72 6.29
N THR A 39 -5.10 -8.69 6.99
CA THR A 39 -4.88 -7.29 6.62
C THR A 39 -3.61 -6.71 7.24
N ASN A 40 -3.00 -7.41 8.20
CA ASN A 40 -1.64 -7.11 8.65
C ASN A 40 -0.66 -7.76 7.68
N LEU A 41 0.01 -6.92 6.91
CA LEU A 41 0.92 -7.31 5.84
C LEU A 41 2.38 -7.41 6.31
N SER A 42 2.69 -7.24 7.60
CA SER A 42 4.08 -7.16 8.07
C SER A 42 4.88 -8.45 7.86
N GLU A 43 4.21 -9.59 7.69
CA GLU A 43 4.84 -10.87 7.35
C GLU A 43 4.92 -11.10 5.83
N VAL A 44 4.14 -10.37 5.03
CA VAL A 44 4.08 -10.48 3.55
C VAL A 44 5.03 -9.48 2.90
N ILE A 45 4.97 -8.23 3.36
CA ILE A 45 5.77 -7.11 2.86
C ILE A 45 6.76 -6.74 3.95
N HIS A 46 7.87 -7.49 3.99
CA HIS A 46 8.95 -7.28 4.93
C HIS A 46 10.30 -7.17 4.23
N PHE A 47 11.19 -6.41 4.86
CA PHE A 47 12.50 -6.08 4.36
C PHE A 47 13.56 -6.46 5.39
N SER A 48 14.77 -6.69 4.89
CA SER A 48 15.95 -6.76 5.73
C SER A 48 16.10 -5.50 6.59
N GLU A 49 16.72 -5.62 7.77
CA GLU A 49 16.91 -4.50 8.72
C GLU A 49 15.60 -3.88 9.25
N GLY A 50 14.52 -4.66 9.29
CA GLY A 50 13.29 -4.33 10.02
C GLY A 50 12.32 -3.39 9.32
N GLY A 51 12.49 -3.15 8.02
CA GLY A 51 11.47 -2.46 7.22
C GLY A 51 10.26 -3.35 6.99
N TYR A 52 9.06 -2.77 7.00
CA TYR A 52 7.82 -3.52 6.73
C TYR A 52 6.67 -2.59 6.34
N VAL A 53 5.64 -3.17 5.74
CA VAL A 53 4.33 -2.54 5.56
C VAL A 53 3.30 -3.32 6.37
N GLU A 54 2.56 -2.63 7.23
CA GLU A 54 1.51 -3.22 8.08
C GLU A 54 0.16 -3.24 7.36
N ALA A 55 -0.19 -2.15 6.67
CA ALA A 55 -1.49 -2.03 6.03
C ALA A 55 -1.45 -1.13 4.79
N ILE A 56 -2.28 -1.46 3.81
CA ILE A 56 -2.50 -0.66 2.60
C ILE A 56 -4.01 -0.50 2.42
N GLN A 57 -4.47 0.73 2.29
CA GLN A 57 -5.88 1.04 2.05
C GLN A 57 -6.05 2.13 1.00
N TYR A 58 -7.15 2.06 0.25
CA TYR A 58 -7.51 3.08 -0.73
C TYR A 58 -8.72 3.85 -0.23
N VAL A 59 -8.51 5.09 0.20
CA VAL A 59 -9.54 5.88 0.90
C VAL A 59 -10.07 7.03 0.06
N PRO A 60 -11.39 7.30 0.13
CA PRO A 60 -11.94 8.52 -0.43
C PRO A 60 -11.45 9.72 0.35
N GLN A 61 -11.12 10.79 -0.36
CA GLN A 61 -10.96 12.11 0.25
C GLN A 61 -12.18 12.98 -0.07
N THR A 62 -12.32 14.08 0.67
CA THR A 62 -13.42 15.04 0.46
C THR A 62 -13.35 15.67 -0.94
N SER A 63 -14.42 16.29 -1.41
CA SER A 63 -14.57 16.80 -2.80
C SER A 63 -13.50 17.79 -3.30
N VAL A 64 -12.59 18.25 -2.43
CA VAL A 64 -11.49 19.16 -2.78
C VAL A 64 -10.10 18.50 -2.74
N PHE A 65 -10.01 17.26 -2.24
CA PHE A 65 -8.76 16.51 -2.11
C PHE A 65 -8.82 15.23 -2.97
N PRO A 66 -7.71 14.83 -3.60
CA PRO A 66 -7.64 13.61 -4.39
C PRO A 66 -7.83 12.38 -3.49
N ASN A 67 -8.37 11.28 -4.05
CA ASN A 67 -8.39 10.00 -3.33
C ASN A 67 -6.95 9.58 -2.98
N GLN A 68 -6.78 8.75 -1.95
CA GLN A 68 -5.44 8.44 -1.45
C GLN A 68 -5.24 6.96 -1.22
N ILE A 69 -4.10 6.45 -1.66
CA ILE A 69 -3.55 5.22 -1.11
C ILE A 69 -2.81 5.60 0.17
N GLN A 70 -3.15 4.95 1.27
CA GLN A 70 -2.48 5.10 2.55
C GLN A 70 -1.75 3.81 2.88
N VAL A 71 -0.48 3.95 3.25
CA VAL A 71 0.40 2.84 3.61
C VAL A 71 0.91 3.08 5.02
N LEU A 72 0.56 2.19 5.95
CA LEU A 72 1.14 2.17 7.29
C LEU A 72 2.37 1.27 7.26
N GLY A 73 3.53 1.82 7.62
CA GLY A 73 4.77 1.04 7.61
C GLY A 73 6.01 1.86 7.97
N GLN A 74 7.16 1.22 7.88
CA GLN A 74 8.47 1.84 8.10
C GLN A 74 9.53 1.27 7.16
N ALA A 75 10.49 2.11 6.81
CA ALA A 75 11.68 1.78 6.05
C ALA A 75 12.69 0.94 6.87
N PRO A 76 13.58 0.19 6.21
CA PRO A 76 14.74 -0.44 6.82
C PRO A 76 15.61 0.53 7.62
N SER A 77 16.06 0.13 8.81
CA SER A 77 16.90 0.97 9.69
C SER A 77 18.38 0.96 9.25
N ARG A 78 18.67 1.50 8.06
CA ARG A 78 20.03 1.60 7.52
C ARG A 78 20.27 2.92 6.79
N ILE A 79 21.53 3.23 6.50
CA ILE A 79 21.91 4.39 5.68
C ILE A 79 21.23 4.28 4.30
N ASN A 80 20.46 5.30 3.93
CA ASN A 80 19.67 5.37 2.69
C ASN A 80 18.62 4.25 2.52
N GLY A 81 18.24 3.57 3.59
CA GLY A 81 17.17 2.57 3.55
C GLY A 81 15.84 3.22 3.20
N HIS A 82 15.18 2.70 2.17
CA HIS A 82 13.80 3.06 1.82
C HIS A 82 13.08 1.87 1.19
N ILE A 83 11.76 1.99 1.12
CA ILE A 83 10.88 1.06 0.41
C ILE A 83 10.31 1.80 -0.78
N ASP A 84 10.47 1.25 -1.98
CA ASP A 84 9.77 1.73 -3.16
C ASP A 84 8.59 0.83 -3.44
N MET A 85 7.40 1.43 -3.49
CA MET A 85 6.15 0.77 -3.84
C MET A 85 5.61 1.34 -5.13
N VAL A 86 5.03 0.47 -5.96
CA VAL A 86 4.33 0.83 -7.19
C VAL A 86 2.94 0.24 -7.14
N PHE A 87 1.95 1.08 -7.39
CA PHE A 87 0.54 0.73 -7.50
C PHE A 87 0.14 0.91 -8.95
N LYS A 88 -0.40 -0.13 -9.57
CA LYS A 88 -0.91 -0.08 -10.94
C LYS A 88 -2.42 -0.21 -10.95
N ASP A 89 -3.07 0.69 -11.68
CA ASP A 89 -4.53 0.67 -11.82
C ASP A 89 -5.01 -0.18 -13.01
N SER A 90 -6.32 -0.40 -13.06
CA SER A 90 -7.02 -1.12 -14.12
C SER A 90 -6.92 -0.45 -15.50
N GLU A 91 -6.51 0.82 -15.56
CA GLU A 91 -6.35 1.59 -16.80
C GLU A 91 -4.89 1.56 -17.31
N GLY A 92 -3.98 1.00 -16.51
CA GLY A 92 -2.56 0.85 -16.82
C GLY A 92 -1.68 1.97 -16.28
N SER A 93 -2.23 2.94 -15.54
CA SER A 93 -1.44 3.99 -14.88
C SER A 93 -0.67 3.39 -13.69
N THR A 94 0.49 3.97 -13.40
CA THR A 94 1.35 3.58 -12.28
C THR A 94 1.58 4.75 -11.34
N TYR A 95 1.50 4.49 -10.04
CA TYR A 95 1.71 5.45 -8.97
C TYR A 95 2.79 4.94 -8.04
N SER A 96 3.82 5.76 -7.78
CA SER A 96 4.97 5.35 -6.97
C SER A 96 4.99 6.05 -5.62
N LEU A 97 5.31 5.32 -4.57
CA LEU A 97 5.50 5.82 -3.21
C LEU A 97 6.82 5.31 -2.66
N SER A 98 7.66 6.23 -2.20
CA SER A 98 8.91 5.90 -1.50
C SER A 98 8.76 6.21 0.00
N ILE A 99 9.04 5.22 0.84
CA ILE A 99 8.94 5.33 2.30
C ILE A 99 10.36 5.38 2.90
N TYR A 100 10.69 6.48 3.58
CA TYR A 100 12.00 6.70 4.20
C TYR A 100 11.96 6.69 5.74
N ALA A 101 10.76 6.77 6.31
CA ALA A 101 10.61 6.87 7.75
C ALA A 101 10.99 5.57 8.44
N THR A 102 11.87 5.63 9.43
CA THR A 102 12.37 4.46 10.17
C THR A 102 11.54 4.13 11.42
N ASN A 103 10.48 4.90 11.67
CA ASN A 103 9.45 4.58 12.65
C ASN A 103 8.14 4.25 11.93
N PRO A 104 7.23 3.45 12.53
CA PRO A 104 5.95 3.14 11.92
C PRO A 104 5.09 4.40 11.82
N GLU A 105 4.77 4.81 10.60
CA GLU A 105 3.88 5.94 10.34
C GLU A 105 3.08 5.75 9.06
N GLN A 106 2.04 6.58 8.90
CA GLN A 106 1.19 6.55 7.71
C GLN A 106 1.80 7.42 6.60
N HIS A 107 2.00 6.81 5.44
CA HIS A 107 2.44 7.44 4.19
C HIS A 107 1.25 7.55 3.25
N THR A 108 1.20 8.63 2.46
CA THR A 108 0.06 8.89 1.57
C THR A 108 0.52 9.13 0.14
N LEU A 109 -0.17 8.50 -0.81
CA LEU A 109 0.00 8.71 -2.23
C LEU A 109 -1.32 9.23 -2.82
N ASP A 110 -1.28 10.44 -3.38
CA ASP A 110 -2.44 11.07 -3.99
C ASP A 110 -2.76 10.47 -5.37
N ILE A 111 -4.02 10.08 -5.57
CA ILE A 111 -4.57 9.58 -6.82
C ILE A 111 -5.52 10.63 -7.40
N PHE A 112 -5.02 11.35 -8.39
CA PHE A 112 -5.77 12.41 -9.08
C PHE A 112 -6.68 11.82 -10.16
N GLY A 113 -7.86 12.44 -10.33
CA GLY A 113 -8.83 12.06 -11.36
C GLY A 113 -10.06 11.36 -10.78
N HIS A 114 -10.72 10.54 -11.59
CA HIS A 114 -11.83 9.73 -11.13
C HIS A 114 -11.32 8.52 -10.33
N PRO A 115 -12.16 7.90 -9.48
CA PRO A 115 -11.81 6.63 -8.85
C PRO A 115 -11.45 5.57 -9.91
N VAL A 116 -10.38 4.82 -9.63
CA VAL A 116 -9.89 3.67 -10.41
C VAL A 116 -9.79 2.45 -9.50
N THR A 117 -9.64 1.25 -10.05
CA THR A 117 -9.33 0.05 -9.26
C THR A 117 -7.83 -0.18 -9.29
N ILE A 118 -7.19 -0.36 -8.13
CA ILE A 118 -5.79 -0.80 -8.07
C ILE A 118 -5.76 -2.32 -8.25
N VAL A 119 -5.03 -2.79 -9.25
CA VAL A 119 -5.03 -4.21 -9.67
C VAL A 119 -3.72 -4.93 -9.40
N GLU A 120 -2.64 -4.18 -9.18
CA GLU A 120 -1.33 -4.73 -8.88
C GLU A 120 -0.58 -3.80 -7.92
N ILE A 121 0.09 -4.42 -6.95
CA ILE A 121 0.96 -3.75 -5.98
C ILE A 121 2.30 -4.47 -6.05
N SER A 122 3.35 -3.73 -6.38
CA SER A 122 4.72 -4.26 -6.35
C SER A 122 5.60 -3.43 -5.45
N TRP A 123 6.61 -4.06 -4.87
CA TRP A 123 7.62 -3.38 -4.09
C TRP A 123 8.98 -3.96 -4.37
N GLU A 124 9.98 -3.12 -4.19
CA GLU A 124 11.37 -3.51 -4.19
C GLU A 124 12.15 -2.69 -3.17
N ARG A 125 13.22 -3.29 -2.69
CA ARG A 125 14.20 -2.60 -1.86
C ARG A 125 15.13 -1.80 -2.76
N ALA A 126 15.28 -0.52 -2.45
CA ALA A 126 16.35 0.32 -2.96
C ALA A 126 17.45 0.51 -1.90
#